data_AF-A0A2N7Q690-F1
#
_entry.id   AF-A0A2N7Q690-F1
#
_cell.length_a   1.000
_cell.length_b   1.000
_cell.length_c   1.000
_cell.angle_alpha   90.00
_cell.angle_beta   90.00
_cell.angle_gamma   90.00
#
_symmetry.space_group_name_H-M   'P 1'
#
loop_
_entity.id
_entity.type
_entity.pdbx_description
1 polymer ?
#
loop_
_entity_poly.entity_id
_entity_poly.type
_entity_poly.pdbx_seq_one_letter_code
_entity_poly.pdbx_strand_id
1 'polypeptide(L)'
;MNCRKALCLINDLLDDELKEKDRQLLEAHFKDCSSCRQVYEDLKAVKKVIIIADEIEPSGRVWEKVKSRLQAEVIPQFQAESFRVELEAEDGKDKEKPAKKFFSWLPVRTVGFKYVLATFIILVFITGAFFLGRYYQKANEPQLQASSENQALQKIQEAELYYHKAIESLTQALQASNNNWPPEMTEVLQANIRLLDRTINLCQQAVNSQPADFQAQGYLLSAYEAKMNFLNNMLETEKSLKALGRVRS
;
A
#
# COMPACT_ATOMS: atom_id res chain seq x y z
N MET A 1 -1.30 12.72 -27.09
CA MET A 1 -0.92 12.17 -25.77
C MET A 1 -1.75 10.91 -25.51
N ASN A 2 -1.22 9.92 -24.79
CA ASN A 2 -1.96 8.69 -24.45
C ASN A 2 -2.78 8.88 -23.16
N CYS A 3 -3.91 8.19 -23.04
CA CYS A 3 -4.83 8.30 -21.89
C CYS A 3 -4.15 8.04 -20.54
N ARG A 4 -3.20 7.10 -20.47
CA ARG A 4 -2.47 6.81 -19.22
C ARG A 4 -1.67 8.03 -18.72
N LYS A 5 -1.02 8.76 -19.62
CA LYS A 5 -0.27 9.97 -19.28
C LYS A 5 -1.22 11.12 -18.93
N ALA A 6 -2.35 11.20 -19.63
CA ALA A 6 -3.40 12.18 -19.32
C ALA A 6 -3.95 12.00 -17.90
N LEU A 7 -4.22 10.76 -17.48
CA LEU A 7 -4.70 10.46 -16.13
C LEU A 7 -3.72 10.89 -15.04
N CYS A 8 -2.41 10.73 -15.25
CA CYS A 8 -1.41 11.24 -14.29
C CYS A 8 -1.45 12.78 -14.20
N LEU A 9 -1.47 13.47 -15.35
CA LEU A 9 -1.47 14.93 -15.37
C LEU A 9 -2.79 15.54 -14.86
N ILE A 10 -3.89 14.80 -14.86
CA ILE A 10 -5.17 15.23 -14.26
C ILE A 10 -5.04 15.44 -12.75
N ASN A 11 -4.28 14.59 -12.04
CA ASN A 11 -4.04 14.76 -10.61
C ASN A 11 -3.29 16.07 -10.35
N ASP A 12 -2.16 16.27 -11.04
CA ASP A 12 -1.34 17.49 -10.91
C ASP A 12 -2.12 18.75 -11.32
N LEU A 13 -3.07 18.63 -12.26
CA LEU A 13 -3.98 19.72 -12.63
C LEU A 13 -4.99 20.04 -11.52
N LEU A 14 -5.49 19.02 -10.82
CA LEU A 14 -6.39 19.19 -9.69
C LEU A 14 -5.69 19.79 -8.47
N ASP A 15 -4.39 19.55 -8.31
CA ASP A 15 -3.58 20.07 -7.21
C ASP A 15 -2.99 21.47 -7.51
N ASP A 16 -3.30 22.07 -8.67
CA ASP A 16 -2.81 23.37 -9.14
C ASP A 16 -1.27 23.43 -9.35
N GLU A 17 -0.60 22.27 -9.45
CA GLU A 17 0.86 22.15 -9.61
C GLU A 17 1.31 21.93 -11.08
N LEU A 18 0.37 21.88 -12.02
CA LEU A 18 0.67 21.57 -13.41
C LEU A 18 1.30 22.74 -14.20
N LYS A 19 2.42 22.46 -14.88
CA LYS A 19 3.09 23.42 -15.80
C LYS A 19 2.21 23.78 -17.00
N GLU A 20 2.32 25.02 -17.45
CA GLU A 20 1.52 25.58 -18.55
C GLU A 20 1.61 24.76 -19.86
N LYS A 21 2.79 24.22 -20.18
CA LYS A 21 2.98 23.37 -21.37
C LYS A 21 2.18 22.07 -21.29
N ASP A 22 2.16 21.44 -20.12
CA ASP A 22 1.46 20.16 -19.89
C ASP A 22 -0.05 20.38 -19.79
N ARG A 23 -0.49 21.52 -19.28
CA ARG A 23 -1.89 21.98 -19.30
C ARG A 23 -2.44 22.05 -20.73
N GLN A 24 -1.72 22.71 -21.64
CA GLN A 24 -2.14 22.84 -23.04
C GLN A 24 -2.21 21.48 -23.76
N LEU A 25 -1.26 20.57 -23.49
CA LEU A 25 -1.27 19.21 -24.03
C LEU A 25 -2.46 18.39 -23.50
N LEU A 26 -2.82 18.57 -22.24
CA LEU A 26 -3.95 17.90 -21.60
C LEU A 26 -5.29 18.44 -22.10
N GLU A 27 -5.43 19.76 -22.26
CA GLU A 27 -6.61 20.39 -22.84
C GLU A 27 -6.84 19.98 -24.29
N ALA A 28 -5.77 19.86 -25.09
CA ALA A 28 -5.86 19.29 -26.43
C ALA A 28 -6.37 17.85 -26.38
N HIS A 29 -5.85 17.03 -25.47
CA HIS A 29 -6.31 15.64 -25.30
C HIS A 29 -7.77 15.54 -24.85
N PHE A 30 -8.26 16.46 -24.01
CA PHE A 30 -9.68 16.50 -23.63
C PHE A 30 -10.61 16.76 -24.81
N LYS A 31 -10.14 17.40 -25.89
CA LYS A 31 -10.95 17.58 -27.11
C LYS A 31 -11.13 16.27 -27.86
N ASP A 32 -10.11 15.42 -27.87
CA ASP A 32 -10.09 14.18 -28.63
C ASP A 32 -10.58 12.96 -27.82
N CYS A 33 -10.51 13.01 -26.49
CA CYS A 33 -10.85 11.89 -25.61
C CYS A 33 -11.92 12.26 -24.57
N SER A 34 -13.13 11.75 -24.76
CA SER A 34 -14.27 12.00 -23.87
C SER A 34 -14.12 11.32 -22.51
N SER A 35 -13.51 10.13 -22.44
CA SER A 35 -13.34 9.38 -21.19
C SER A 35 -12.42 10.10 -20.21
N CYS A 36 -11.27 10.61 -20.68
CA CYS A 36 -10.36 11.38 -19.84
C CYS A 36 -10.99 12.71 -19.38
N ARG A 37 -11.82 13.35 -20.22
CA ARG A 37 -12.58 14.54 -19.82
C ARG A 37 -13.59 14.24 -18.72
N GLN A 38 -14.31 13.13 -18.83
CA GLN A 38 -15.30 12.73 -17.83
C GLN A 38 -14.67 12.46 -16.46
N VAL A 39 -13.54 11.75 -16.43
CA VAL A 39 -12.78 11.51 -15.19
C VAL A 39 -12.35 12.82 -14.53
N TYR A 40 -11.87 13.79 -15.32
CA TYR A 40 -11.50 15.11 -14.78
C TYR A 40 -12.71 15.84 -14.16
N GLU A 41 -13.87 15.86 -14.83
CA GLU A 41 -15.07 16.52 -14.30
C GLU A 41 -15.60 15.82 -13.04
N ASP A 42 -15.58 14.49 -12.98
CA ASP A 42 -15.97 13.72 -11.80
C ASP A 42 -15.08 14.05 -10.59
N LEU A 43 -13.76 14.04 -10.78
CA LEU A 43 -12.80 14.37 -9.73
C LEU A 43 -12.91 15.85 -9.29
N LYS A 44 -13.16 16.76 -10.24
CA LYS A 44 -13.40 18.18 -9.95
C LYS A 44 -14.69 18.39 -9.16
N ALA A 45 -15.73 17.62 -9.43
CA ALA A 45 -16.97 17.65 -8.64
C ALA A 45 -16.73 17.19 -7.20
N VAL A 46 -15.94 16.14 -7.00
CA VAL A 46 -15.53 15.68 -5.66
C VAL A 46 -14.71 16.75 -4.93
N LYS A 47 -13.70 17.37 -5.57
CA LYS A 47 -12.90 18.46 -4.98
C LYS A 47 -13.79 19.60 -4.47
N LYS A 48 -14.82 19.99 -5.24
CA LYS A 48 -15.76 21.04 -4.82
C LYS A 48 -16.56 20.67 -3.57
N VAL A 49 -17.01 19.42 -3.44
CA VAL A 49 -17.75 18.98 -2.24
C VAL A 49 -16.86 19.01 -0.99
N ILE A 50 -15.58 18.66 -1.14
CA ILE A 50 -14.60 18.68 -0.05
C ILE A 50 -14.30 20.11 0.40
N ILE A 51 -14.14 21.05 -0.53
CA ILE A 51 -13.89 22.47 -0.21
C ILE A 51 -15.11 23.12 0.46
N ILE A 52 -16.34 22.69 0.15
CA ILE A 52 -17.55 23.21 0.83
C ILE A 52 -17.59 22.77 2.31
N ALA A 53 -16.90 21.71 2.69
CA ALA A 53 -16.70 21.32 4.08
C ALA A 53 -15.60 22.16 4.77
N ASP A 54 -15.59 23.46 4.49
CA ASP A 54 -14.49 24.37 4.80
C ASP A 54 -14.20 24.43 6.31
N GLU A 55 -12.91 24.18 6.60
CA GLU A 55 -12.10 24.68 7.71
C GLU A 55 -12.56 24.39 9.15
N ILE A 56 -12.55 23.11 9.54
CA ILE A 56 -12.10 22.78 10.90
C ILE A 56 -10.60 22.54 10.83
N GLU A 57 -9.81 23.61 10.86
CA GLU A 57 -8.37 23.46 11.08
C GLU A 57 -8.20 22.92 12.52
N PRO A 58 -7.70 21.69 12.70
CA PRO A 58 -7.54 21.12 14.02
C PRO A 58 -6.60 22.03 14.82
N SER A 59 -7.01 22.42 16.04
CA SER A 59 -6.25 23.34 16.88
C SER A 59 -4.76 22.97 16.94
N GLY A 60 -3.86 23.95 17.02
CA GLY A 60 -2.41 23.70 17.03
C GLY A 60 -1.93 22.64 18.04
N ARG A 61 -2.64 22.44 19.16
CA ARG A 61 -2.38 21.34 20.10
C ARG A 61 -2.62 19.94 19.51
N VAL A 62 -3.67 19.78 18.72
CA VAL A 62 -3.95 18.52 18.01
C VAL A 62 -2.84 18.27 17.00
N TRP A 63 -2.40 19.31 16.28
CA TRP A 63 -1.29 19.19 15.33
C TRP A 63 0.03 18.82 16.01
N GLU A 64 0.38 19.45 17.14
CA GLU A 64 1.59 19.08 17.89
C GLU A 64 1.54 17.64 18.41
N LYS A 65 0.36 17.17 18.85
CA LYS A 65 0.18 15.78 19.27
C LYS A 65 0.35 14.80 18.10
N VAL A 66 -0.20 15.11 16.94
CA VAL A 66 -0.03 14.28 15.72
C VAL A 66 1.44 14.27 15.29
N LYS A 67 2.08 15.44 15.25
CA LYS A 67 3.52 15.57 14.93
C LYS A 67 4.41 14.75 15.86
N SER A 68 4.16 14.81 17.18
CA SER A 68 4.90 14.03 18.16
C SER A 68 4.73 12.51 17.98
N ARG A 69 3.54 12.05 17.59
CA ARG A 69 3.26 10.63 17.33
C ARG A 69 3.91 10.15 16.04
N LEU A 70 3.81 10.94 14.98
CA LEU A 70 4.48 10.64 13.70
C LEU A 70 6.01 10.59 13.86
N GLN A 71 6.60 11.52 14.60
CA GLN A 71 8.04 11.51 14.88
C GLN A 71 8.49 10.29 15.70
N ALA A 72 7.64 9.78 16.60
CA ALA A 72 7.97 8.65 17.46
C ALA A 72 7.76 7.28 16.79
N GLU A 73 6.71 7.12 15.99
CA GLU A 73 6.33 5.82 15.40
C GLU A 73 6.73 5.67 13.93
N VAL A 74 6.61 6.73 13.14
CA VAL A 74 6.56 6.65 11.67
C VAL A 74 7.88 7.06 11.03
N ILE A 75 8.49 8.17 11.48
CA ILE A 75 9.76 8.67 10.93
C ILE A 75 10.93 7.68 11.06
N PRO A 76 11.08 6.92 12.17
CA PRO A 76 12.15 5.93 12.28
C PRO A 76 12.03 4.81 11.23
N GLN A 77 10.80 4.42 10.86
CA GLN A 77 10.54 3.38 9.87
C GLN A 77 10.89 3.86 8.45
N PHE A 78 10.53 5.09 8.10
CA PHE A 78 10.83 5.64 6.77
C PHE A 78 12.32 5.98 6.57
N GLN A 79 13.04 6.43 7.60
CA GLN A 79 14.47 6.75 7.49
C GLN A 79 15.35 5.50 7.32
N ALA A 80 14.95 4.36 7.87
CA ALA A 80 15.66 3.09 7.67
C ALA A 80 15.52 2.56 6.23
N GLU A 81 14.44 2.94 5.55
CA GLU A 81 14.08 2.45 4.20
C GLU A 81 14.55 3.42 3.10
N SER A 82 14.49 4.73 3.32
CA SER A 82 14.92 5.75 2.36
C SER A 82 16.44 5.84 2.18
N PHE A 83 17.24 5.37 3.14
CA PHE A 83 18.70 5.39 3.04
C PHE A 83 19.28 4.24 2.19
N ARG A 84 18.48 3.26 1.78
CA ARG A 84 18.95 2.12 0.95
C ARG A 84 18.80 2.32 -0.56
N VAL A 85 18.21 3.42 -1.02
CA VAL A 85 17.86 3.63 -2.44
C VAL A 85 18.82 4.59 -3.17
N GLU A 86 19.67 5.33 -2.47
CA GLU A 86 20.57 6.29 -3.12
C GLU A 86 21.99 5.73 -3.26
N LEU A 87 22.21 4.80 -4.19
CA LEU A 87 23.55 4.47 -4.73
C LEU A 87 23.46 3.57 -5.97
N GLU A 88 22.53 3.82 -6.91
CA GLU A 88 22.57 3.21 -8.25
C GLU A 88 21.77 4.05 -9.25
N ALA A 89 22.34 5.21 -9.60
CA ALA A 89 21.95 5.96 -10.79
C ALA A 89 23.24 6.41 -11.51
N GLU A 90 23.74 5.54 -12.37
CA GLU A 90 24.64 5.93 -13.46
C GLU A 90 23.79 6.57 -14.57
N ASP A 91 24.15 7.77 -15.05
CA ASP A 91 24.65 7.95 -16.41
C ASP A 91 25.04 9.42 -16.71
N GLY A 92 26.24 9.59 -17.27
CA GLY A 92 26.48 10.57 -18.32
C GLY A 92 27.01 11.95 -17.96
N LYS A 93 28.34 12.08 -17.84
CA LYS A 93 29.15 12.87 -18.81
C LYS A 93 30.64 12.88 -18.48
N ASP A 94 31.41 12.63 -19.53
CA ASP A 94 32.86 12.77 -19.67
C ASP A 94 33.43 13.98 -18.93
N LYS A 95 34.56 13.81 -18.19
CA LYS A 95 35.87 14.48 -18.37
C LYS A 95 36.93 13.88 -17.42
N GLU A 96 37.93 13.26 -18.03
CA GLU A 96 39.37 13.25 -17.71
C GLU A 96 39.88 13.42 -16.25
N LYS A 97 40.58 12.36 -15.81
CA LYS A 97 41.61 12.16 -14.75
C LYS A 97 42.43 13.41 -14.31
N PRO A 98 42.98 13.50 -13.06
CA PRO A 98 44.00 12.53 -12.63
C PRO A 98 44.04 12.07 -11.16
N ALA A 99 44.64 10.88 -11.06
CA ALA A 99 44.97 10.05 -9.91
C ALA A 99 45.68 10.76 -8.75
N LYS A 100 45.22 10.47 -7.53
CA LYS A 100 46.05 10.48 -6.32
C LYS A 100 45.78 9.26 -5.43
N LYS A 101 46.73 8.31 -5.52
CA LYS A 101 47.43 7.64 -4.42
C LYS A 101 46.58 7.16 -3.24
N PHE A 102 46.07 5.92 -3.29
CA PHE A 102 45.61 5.22 -2.08
C PHE A 102 46.00 3.74 -1.99
N PHE A 103 46.87 3.24 -2.87
CA PHE A 103 47.30 1.83 -2.83
C PHE A 103 48.83 1.72 -2.99
N SER A 104 49.58 2.24 -2.01
CA SER A 104 51.04 2.02 -1.93
C SER A 104 51.44 1.32 -0.63
N TRP A 105 50.81 0.19 -0.33
CA TRP A 105 51.30 -0.73 0.70
C TRP A 105 50.98 -2.17 0.35
N LEU A 106 51.65 -2.71 -0.67
CA LEU A 106 51.86 -4.16 -0.81
C LEU A 106 53.27 -4.36 -1.42
N PRO A 107 54.23 -4.95 -0.69
CA PRO A 107 55.51 -5.32 -1.28
C PRO A 107 55.31 -6.61 -2.09
N VAL A 108 55.17 -6.47 -3.41
CA VAL A 108 55.19 -7.63 -4.31
C VAL A 108 56.63 -8.11 -4.44
N ARG A 109 57.00 -9.07 -3.60
CA ARG A 109 58.20 -9.88 -3.74
C ARG A 109 58.00 -10.79 -4.96
N THR A 110 58.78 -10.58 -6.01
CA THR A 110 58.73 -11.34 -7.26
C THR A 110 59.01 -12.82 -7.00
N VAL A 111 57.99 -13.67 -7.07
CA VAL A 111 58.13 -15.13 -7.11
C VAL A 111 57.91 -15.58 -8.55
N GLY A 112 58.85 -16.38 -9.06
CA GLY A 112 58.98 -16.75 -10.46
C GLY A 112 57.75 -17.43 -11.08
N PHE A 113 57.65 -17.26 -12.40
CA PHE A 113 56.67 -17.76 -13.36
C PHE A 113 56.50 -19.30 -13.39
N LYS A 114 56.11 -19.93 -12.28
CA LYS A 114 55.88 -21.39 -12.22
C LYS A 114 54.46 -21.83 -11.89
N TYR A 115 53.52 -20.90 -11.65
CA TYR A 115 52.13 -21.23 -11.29
C TYR A 115 51.05 -20.55 -12.14
N VAL A 116 51.38 -20.17 -13.39
CA VAL A 116 50.42 -19.54 -14.32
C VAL A 116 49.36 -20.53 -14.84
N LEU A 117 49.67 -21.84 -14.89
CA LEU A 117 48.72 -22.82 -15.41
C LEU A 117 47.66 -23.27 -14.39
N ALA A 118 48.03 -23.35 -13.10
CA ALA A 118 47.14 -23.83 -12.04
C ALA A 118 46.04 -22.80 -11.68
N THR A 119 46.32 -21.51 -11.84
CA THR A 119 45.37 -20.43 -11.55
C THR A 119 44.28 -20.28 -12.62
N PHE A 120 44.61 -20.54 -13.89
CA PHE A 120 43.61 -20.56 -14.98
C PHE A 120 42.57 -21.68 -14.82
N ILE A 121 42.98 -22.87 -14.37
CA ILE A 121 42.07 -24.00 -14.15
C ILE A 121 41.08 -23.68 -13.02
N ILE A 122 41.55 -23.07 -11.94
CA ILE A 122 40.70 -22.67 -10.81
C ILE A 122 39.69 -21.59 -11.24
N LEU A 123 40.12 -20.61 -12.04
CA LEU A 123 39.23 -19.58 -12.57
C LEU A 123 38.15 -20.16 -13.50
N VAL A 124 38.52 -21.10 -14.39
CA VAL A 124 37.56 -21.78 -15.28
C VAL A 124 36.55 -22.60 -14.48
N PHE A 125 36.98 -23.31 -13.42
CA PHE A 125 36.08 -24.04 -12.54
C PHE A 125 35.14 -23.13 -11.75
N ILE A 126 35.61 -21.98 -11.27
CA ILE A 126 34.76 -20.99 -10.56
C ILE A 126 33.75 -20.37 -11.53
N THR A 127 34.17 -19.97 -12.73
CA THR A 127 33.25 -19.43 -13.74
C THR A 127 32.27 -20.47 -14.25
N GLY A 128 32.70 -21.72 -14.42
CA GLY A 128 31.87 -22.83 -14.85
C GLY A 128 30.82 -23.19 -13.79
N ALA A 129 31.20 -23.27 -12.52
CA ALA A 129 30.28 -23.49 -11.41
C ALA A 129 29.28 -22.33 -11.26
N PHE A 130 29.72 -21.09 -11.46
CA PHE A 130 28.86 -19.91 -11.42
C PHE A 130 27.84 -19.88 -12.58
N PHE A 131 28.28 -20.24 -13.81
CA PHE A 131 27.40 -20.33 -14.97
C PHE A 131 26.44 -21.53 -14.89
N LEU A 132 26.90 -22.71 -14.44
CA LEU A 132 26.02 -23.87 -14.21
C LEU A 132 25.04 -23.60 -13.08
N GLY A 133 25.47 -22.98 -11.99
CA GLY A 133 24.60 -22.58 -10.88
C GLY A 133 23.47 -21.68 -11.36
N ARG A 134 23.78 -20.64 -12.14
CA ARG A 134 22.75 -19.79 -12.76
C ARG A 134 21.89 -20.51 -13.80
N TYR A 135 22.46 -21.44 -14.56
CA TYR A 135 21.71 -22.21 -15.57
C TYR A 135 20.69 -23.15 -14.93
N TYR A 136 21.05 -23.81 -13.83
CA TYR A 136 20.13 -24.68 -13.06
C TYR A 136 19.09 -23.89 -12.25
N GLN A 137 19.44 -22.70 -11.74
CA GLN A 137 18.51 -21.89 -10.95
C GLN A 137 17.31 -21.40 -11.78
N LYS A 138 17.52 -21.08 -13.07
CA LYS A 138 16.47 -20.66 -14.01
C LYS A 138 15.50 -21.79 -14.40
N ALA A 139 15.88 -23.05 -14.18
CA ALA A 139 15.04 -24.22 -14.50
C ALA A 139 14.08 -24.62 -13.35
N ASN A 140 14.32 -24.15 -12.12
CA ASN A 140 13.55 -24.53 -10.92
C ASN A 140 12.62 -23.42 -10.36
N GLU A 141 12.59 -22.23 -10.95
CA GLU A 141 11.75 -21.10 -10.49
C GLU A 141 10.21 -21.22 -10.61
N PRO A 142 9.59 -22.10 -11.44
CA PRO A 142 8.12 -22.12 -11.55
C PRO A 142 7.38 -22.73 -10.34
N GLN A 143 8.00 -23.66 -9.62
CA GLN A 143 7.29 -24.51 -8.64
C GLN A 143 7.31 -23.94 -7.22
N LEU A 144 8.35 -23.19 -6.85
CA LEU A 144 8.48 -22.60 -5.51
C LEU A 144 7.55 -21.39 -5.33
N GLN A 145 7.46 -20.50 -6.34
CA GLN A 145 6.57 -19.33 -6.32
C GLN A 145 5.09 -19.71 -6.28
N ALA A 146 4.65 -20.64 -7.15
CA ALA A 146 3.27 -21.11 -7.17
C ALA A 146 2.86 -21.75 -5.84
N SER A 147 3.77 -22.47 -5.17
CA SER A 147 3.48 -23.08 -3.86
C SER A 147 3.34 -22.02 -2.75
N SER A 148 4.20 -20.98 -2.75
CA SER A 148 4.12 -19.88 -1.79
C SER A 148 2.88 -19.00 -1.99
N GLU A 149 2.49 -18.77 -3.23
CA GLU A 149 1.31 -17.97 -3.59
C GLU A 149 0.01 -18.65 -3.13
N ASN A 150 -0.12 -19.95 -3.40
CA ASN A 150 -1.24 -20.75 -2.92
C ASN A 150 -1.29 -20.81 -1.38
N GLN A 151 -0.14 -20.89 -0.71
CA GLN A 151 -0.08 -20.85 0.75
C GLN A 151 -0.54 -19.48 1.30
N ALA A 152 -0.19 -18.37 0.65
CA ALA A 152 -0.64 -17.04 1.04
C ALA A 152 -2.16 -16.87 0.88
N LEU A 153 -2.73 -17.34 -0.24
CA LEU A 153 -4.19 -17.33 -0.48
C LEU A 153 -4.93 -18.16 0.57
N GLN A 154 -4.41 -19.34 0.94
CA GLN A 154 -4.98 -20.15 2.01
C GLN A 154 -5.01 -19.41 3.35
N LYS A 155 -3.95 -18.66 3.68
CA LYS A 155 -3.90 -17.86 4.91
C LYS A 155 -4.90 -16.72 4.91
N ILE A 156 -5.15 -16.10 3.76
CA ILE A 156 -6.18 -15.06 3.63
C ILE A 156 -7.58 -15.66 3.82
N GLN A 157 -7.86 -16.81 3.21
CA GLN A 157 -9.12 -17.54 3.40
C GLN A 157 -9.33 -17.96 4.86
N GLU A 158 -8.26 -18.35 5.55
CA GLU A 158 -8.29 -18.64 6.99
C GLU A 158 -8.68 -17.39 7.79
N ALA A 159 -8.11 -16.23 7.46
CA ALA A 159 -8.44 -14.95 8.09
C ALA A 159 -9.92 -14.57 7.87
N GLU A 160 -10.44 -14.72 6.65
CA GLU A 160 -11.85 -14.46 6.32
C GLU A 160 -12.81 -15.21 7.26
N LEU A 161 -12.54 -16.49 7.53
CA LEU A 161 -13.37 -17.28 8.45
C LEU A 161 -13.41 -16.67 9.86
N TYR A 162 -12.27 -16.19 10.37
CA TYR A 162 -12.22 -15.55 11.69
C TYR A 162 -13.02 -14.26 11.73
N TYR A 163 -12.92 -13.42 10.69
CA TYR A 163 -13.73 -12.20 10.61
C TYR A 163 -15.22 -12.51 10.57
N HIS A 164 -15.64 -13.52 9.79
CA HIS A 164 -17.05 -13.89 9.72
C HIS A 164 -17.60 -14.29 11.10
N LYS A 165 -16.86 -15.12 11.84
CA LYS A 165 -17.24 -15.52 13.21
C LYS A 165 -17.29 -14.33 14.17
N ALA A 166 -16.31 -13.41 14.06
CA ALA A 166 -16.27 -12.21 14.89
C ALA A 166 -17.50 -11.33 14.63
N ILE A 167 -17.79 -11.02 13.37
CA ILE A 167 -18.96 -10.22 12.97
C ILE A 167 -20.26 -10.86 13.43
N GLU A 168 -20.40 -12.19 13.31
CA GLU A 168 -21.57 -12.92 13.79
C GLU A 168 -21.74 -12.75 15.30
N SER A 169 -20.68 -13.02 16.08
CA SER A 169 -20.72 -12.90 17.53
C SER A 169 -21.02 -11.48 18.02
N LEU A 170 -20.46 -10.47 17.36
CA LEU A 170 -20.71 -9.05 17.66
C LEU A 170 -22.15 -8.66 17.30
N THR A 171 -22.66 -9.16 16.17
CA THR A 171 -24.05 -8.93 15.77
C THR A 171 -25.01 -9.56 16.77
N GLN A 172 -24.76 -10.79 17.20
CA GLN A 172 -25.55 -11.46 18.23
C GLN A 172 -25.50 -10.72 19.56
N ALA A 173 -24.32 -10.26 19.99
CA ALA A 173 -24.18 -9.46 21.20
C ALA A 173 -24.97 -8.14 21.13
N LEU A 174 -24.96 -7.48 19.96
CA LEU A 174 -25.69 -6.23 19.71
C LEU A 174 -27.20 -6.43 19.67
N GLN A 175 -27.67 -7.59 19.20
CA GLN A 175 -29.09 -7.94 19.18
C GLN A 175 -29.59 -8.39 20.56
N ALA A 176 -28.76 -9.12 21.31
CA ALA A 176 -29.08 -9.58 22.66
C ALA A 176 -29.02 -8.44 23.69
N SER A 177 -28.28 -7.37 23.40
CA SER A 177 -28.31 -6.19 24.23
C SER A 177 -29.67 -5.50 24.09
N ASN A 178 -30.37 -5.39 25.23
CA ASN A 178 -31.65 -4.68 25.31
C ASN A 178 -31.37 -3.17 25.19
N ASN A 179 -31.32 -2.70 23.94
CA ASN A 179 -30.86 -1.36 23.57
C ASN A 179 -32.06 -0.42 23.55
N ASN A 180 -32.16 0.46 24.55
CA ASN A 180 -33.12 1.57 24.59
C ASN A 180 -32.67 2.76 23.71
N TRP A 181 -32.10 2.47 22.54
CA TRP A 181 -31.68 3.54 21.64
C TRP A 181 -32.89 4.25 21.05
N PRO A 182 -32.85 5.59 20.91
CA PRO A 182 -33.88 6.32 20.20
C PRO A 182 -34.08 5.74 18.79
N PRO A 183 -35.32 5.76 18.26
CA PRO A 183 -35.63 5.18 16.95
C PRO A 183 -34.73 5.75 15.83
N GLU A 184 -34.42 7.04 15.88
CA GLU A 184 -33.51 7.70 14.94
C GLU A 184 -32.10 7.08 14.92
N MET A 185 -31.53 6.73 16.08
CA MET A 185 -30.20 6.10 16.16
C MET A 185 -30.23 4.67 15.62
N THR A 186 -31.31 3.93 15.85
CA THR A 186 -31.45 2.56 15.32
C THR A 186 -31.59 2.53 13.81
N GLU A 187 -32.25 3.53 13.20
CA GLU A 187 -32.36 3.65 11.75
C GLU A 187 -31.01 3.95 11.10
N VAL A 188 -30.25 4.92 11.64
CA VAL A 188 -28.90 5.26 11.15
C VAL A 188 -27.96 4.07 11.28
N LEU A 189 -28.00 3.37 12.40
CA LEU A 189 -27.24 2.13 12.60
C LEU A 189 -27.58 1.08 11.54
N GLN A 190 -28.87 0.82 11.32
CA GLN A 190 -29.29 -0.18 10.36
C GLN A 190 -28.92 0.20 8.92
N ALA A 191 -28.99 1.48 8.57
CA ALA A 191 -28.53 1.98 7.28
C ALA A 191 -27.03 1.74 7.08
N ASN A 192 -26.21 2.04 8.11
CA ASN A 192 -24.77 1.81 8.06
C ASN A 192 -24.40 0.33 7.97
N ILE A 193 -25.08 -0.55 8.72
CA ILE A 193 -24.87 -2.01 8.62
C ILE A 193 -25.20 -2.49 7.20
N ARG A 194 -26.33 -2.07 6.63
CA ARG A 194 -26.71 -2.44 5.25
C ARG A 194 -25.70 -1.96 4.21
N LEU A 195 -25.11 -0.78 4.40
CA LEU A 195 -24.06 -0.27 3.52
C LEU A 195 -22.82 -1.17 3.58
N LEU A 196 -22.35 -1.49 4.80
CA LEU A 196 -21.19 -2.37 5.01
C LEU A 196 -21.43 -3.78 4.43
N ASP A 197 -22.64 -4.32 4.61
CA ASP A 197 -23.05 -5.59 4.00
C ASP A 197 -22.99 -5.56 2.48
N ARG A 198 -23.44 -4.46 1.86
CA ARG A 198 -23.36 -4.31 0.42
C ARG A 198 -21.92 -4.25 -0.07
N THR A 199 -21.04 -3.55 0.65
CA THR A 199 -19.60 -3.49 0.32
C THR A 199 -18.97 -4.89 0.37
N ILE A 200 -19.22 -5.66 1.43
CA ILE A 200 -18.72 -7.03 1.55
C ILE A 200 -19.21 -7.90 0.38
N ASN A 201 -20.50 -7.82 0.03
CA ASN A 201 -21.05 -8.58 -1.10
C ASN A 201 -20.38 -8.23 -2.43
N LEU A 202 -20.10 -6.95 -2.70
CA LEU A 202 -19.39 -6.52 -3.91
C LEU A 202 -17.96 -7.05 -3.94
N CYS A 203 -17.25 -6.99 -2.81
CA CYS A 203 -15.91 -7.56 -2.70
C CYS A 203 -15.92 -9.09 -2.89
N GLN A 204 -16.90 -9.80 -2.32
CA GLN A 204 -17.05 -11.24 -2.53
C GLN A 204 -17.29 -11.58 -4.00
N GLN A 205 -18.11 -10.80 -4.72
CA GLN A 205 -18.32 -11.00 -6.16
C GLN A 205 -17.02 -10.80 -6.96
N ALA A 206 -16.21 -9.81 -6.59
CA ALA A 206 -14.91 -9.58 -7.22
C ALA A 206 -13.95 -10.76 -6.96
N VAL A 207 -13.84 -11.23 -5.71
CA VAL A 207 -13.01 -12.38 -5.33
C VAL A 207 -13.48 -13.67 -6.01
N ASN A 208 -14.79 -13.90 -6.10
CA ASN A 208 -15.35 -15.07 -6.78
C ASN A 208 -15.04 -15.07 -8.28
N SER A 209 -14.94 -13.89 -8.89
CA SER A 209 -14.59 -13.75 -10.31
C SER A 209 -13.11 -14.01 -10.56
N GLN A 210 -12.23 -13.62 -9.62
CA GLN A 210 -10.78 -13.80 -9.70
C GLN A 210 -10.19 -14.23 -8.35
N PRO A 211 -10.26 -15.52 -7.99
CA PRO A 211 -9.85 -15.99 -6.66
C PRO A 211 -8.36 -15.85 -6.36
N ALA A 212 -7.51 -15.77 -7.39
CA ALA A 212 -6.07 -15.60 -7.26
C ALA A 212 -5.64 -14.12 -7.18
N ASP A 213 -6.56 -13.16 -7.32
CA ASP A 213 -6.23 -11.75 -7.21
C ASP A 213 -6.09 -11.32 -5.74
N PHE A 214 -4.85 -11.15 -5.29
CA PHE A 214 -4.53 -10.66 -3.93
C PHE A 214 -5.10 -9.28 -3.63
N GLN A 215 -5.27 -8.40 -4.62
CA GLN A 215 -5.84 -7.08 -4.38
C GLN A 215 -7.32 -7.21 -4.03
N ALA A 216 -8.09 -7.97 -4.82
CA ALA A 216 -9.50 -8.25 -4.52
C ALA A 216 -9.68 -8.91 -3.14
N GLN A 217 -8.82 -9.86 -2.79
CA GLN A 217 -8.85 -10.49 -1.46
C GLN A 217 -8.51 -9.50 -0.34
N GLY A 218 -7.54 -8.62 -0.55
CA GLY A 218 -7.19 -7.56 0.41
C GLY A 218 -8.37 -6.62 0.67
N TYR A 219 -9.06 -6.16 -0.38
CA TYR A 219 -10.26 -5.33 -0.23
C TYR A 219 -11.39 -6.03 0.53
N LEU A 220 -11.59 -7.33 0.30
CA LEU A 220 -12.57 -8.11 1.04
C LEU A 220 -12.25 -8.15 2.54
N LEU A 221 -10.99 -8.40 2.91
CA LEU A 221 -10.57 -8.36 4.31
C LEU A 221 -10.78 -6.99 4.94
N SER A 222 -10.43 -5.91 4.24
CA SER A 222 -10.66 -4.54 4.74
C SER A 222 -12.15 -4.23 4.93
N ALA A 223 -13.02 -4.74 4.06
CA ALA A 223 -14.47 -4.58 4.21
C ALA A 223 -15.00 -5.32 5.45
N TYR A 224 -14.51 -6.53 5.71
CA TYR A 224 -14.84 -7.25 6.94
C TYR A 224 -14.33 -6.54 8.20
N GLU A 225 -13.09 -6.06 8.19
CA GLU A 225 -12.51 -5.30 9.29
C GLU A 225 -13.34 -4.04 9.61
N ALA A 226 -13.74 -3.28 8.59
CA ALA A 226 -14.58 -2.11 8.74
C ALA A 226 -15.91 -2.44 9.45
N LYS A 227 -16.57 -3.54 9.06
CA LYS A 227 -17.83 -3.96 9.68
C LYS A 227 -17.63 -4.41 11.13
N MET A 228 -16.58 -5.20 11.40
CA MET A 228 -16.25 -5.67 12.74
C MET A 228 -15.96 -4.50 13.68
N ASN A 229 -15.11 -3.56 13.26
CA ASN A 229 -14.76 -2.37 14.03
C ASN A 229 -15.98 -1.50 14.31
N PHE A 230 -16.86 -1.32 13.32
CA PHE A 230 -18.11 -0.60 13.50
C PHE A 230 -19.01 -1.24 14.57
N LEU A 231 -19.21 -2.56 14.50
CA LEU A 231 -20.02 -3.29 15.49
C LEU A 231 -19.39 -3.25 16.90
N ASN A 232 -18.08 -3.44 16.98
CA ASN A 232 -17.36 -3.37 18.26
C ASN A 232 -17.48 -1.98 18.89
N ASN A 233 -17.26 -0.92 18.11
CA ASN A 233 -17.40 0.46 18.57
C ASN A 233 -18.82 0.74 19.08
N MET A 234 -19.85 0.25 18.38
CA MET A 234 -21.24 0.40 18.83
C MET A 234 -21.49 -0.29 20.17
N LEU A 235 -21.00 -1.52 20.37
CA LEU A 235 -21.10 -2.21 21.66
C LEU A 235 -20.33 -1.51 22.78
N GLU A 236 -19.16 -0.95 22.49
CA GLU A 236 -18.40 -0.17 23.46
C GLU A 236 -19.12 1.12 23.86
N THR A 237 -19.71 1.82 22.88
CA THR A 237 -20.52 3.01 23.16
C THR A 237 -21.71 2.66 24.06
N GLU A 238 -22.40 1.56 23.79
CA GLU A 238 -23.51 1.07 24.61
C GLU A 238 -23.08 0.81 26.07
N LYS A 239 -21.97 0.08 26.25
CA LYS A 239 -21.40 -0.20 27.57
C LYS A 239 -21.03 1.07 28.31
N SER A 240 -20.43 2.04 27.62
CA SER A 240 -20.05 3.33 28.21
C SER A 240 -21.28 4.16 28.62
N LEU A 241 -22.32 4.19 27.80
CA LEU A 241 -23.58 4.88 28.11
C LEU A 241 -24.28 4.25 29.32
N LYS A 242 -24.31 2.91 29.40
CA LYS A 242 -24.83 2.18 30.57
C LYS A 242 -24.02 2.47 31.84
N ALA A 243 -22.69 2.55 31.73
CA ALA A 243 -21.82 2.88 32.86
C ALA A 243 -22.07 4.30 33.38
N LEU A 244 -22.21 5.29 32.49
CA LEU A 244 -22.54 6.67 32.84
C LEU A 244 -23.94 6.80 33.46
N GLY A 245 -24.91 6.04 32.97
CA GLY A 245 -26.26 5.98 33.55
C GLY A 245 -26.29 5.39 34.97
N ARG A 246 -25.42 4.42 35.27
CA ARG A 246 -25.31 3.78 36.59
C ARG A 246 -24.58 4.63 37.65
N VAL A 247 -23.73 5.58 37.23
CA VAL A 247 -23.01 6.51 38.13
C VAL A 247 -23.90 7.69 38.56
N ARG A 248 -25.00 7.96 37.84
CA ARG A 248 -25.89 9.10 38.07
C ARG A 248 -27.13 8.77 38.92
N SER A 249 -27.27 7.52 39.37
CA SER A 249 -28.29 7.03 40.30
C SER A 249 -27.70 6.77 41.67
#